data_AF-A0A3C0IE57-F1
#
_entry.id   AF-A0A3C0IE57-F1
#
_cell.length_a   1.000
_cell.length_b   1.000
_cell.length_c   1.000
_cell.angle_alpha   90.00
_cell.angle_beta   90.00
_cell.angle_gamma   90.00
#
_symmetry.space_group_name_H-M   'P 1'
#
loop_
_entity.id
_entity.type
_entity.pdbx_description
1 polymer ?
#
loop_
_entity_poly.entity_id
_entity_poly.type
_entity_poly.pdbx_seq_one_letter_code
_entity_poly.pdbx_strand_id
1 'polypeptide(L)'
;MSEDFEKQGFFQGGGMGKSNTTVIALFVLLGISLIIIFTLINNKYSLDKSNTVQKNQISSLQADSLNLRIQLDSLFNQKEKLKEEADSLLREKDKIQNQKDSVSRLLYAVRGNANASKGQINKLQKQLKDLQDKYDKLQKDYDELVSLQGTTLEEYKKQIAELDGLVKSLKDENTKLRSQSGKATEEAENMRTLSVINMVVSPGYLDRKNRFQLNFKSKNIEVLEIKYTLSRAPRSGETIEERLYGPDGEQIALTPRKKGEVDKDPIVKDKFINPTAGYKFQKGRHEVAIVETSTGRELRRFNFELN
;
A
#
# COMPACT_ATOMS: atom_id res chain seq x y z
N MET A 1 -81.37 11.03 -125.86
CA MET A 1 -82.61 10.22 -125.76
C MET A 1 -83.74 11.22 -125.63
N SER A 2 -84.10 11.85 -126.74
CA SER A 2 -85.06 11.36 -127.77
C SER A 2 -86.49 11.65 -127.28
N GLU A 3 -87.40 12.23 -128.04
CA GLU A 3 -87.43 12.61 -129.45
C GLU A 3 -88.68 13.48 -129.67
N ASP A 4 -88.67 14.19 -130.78
CA ASP A 4 -89.79 14.91 -131.42
C ASP A 4 -91.05 14.06 -131.64
N PHE A 5 -92.20 14.70 -131.89
CA PHE A 5 -93.19 14.42 -132.96
C PHE A 5 -94.38 15.42 -132.78
N GLU A 6 -94.65 16.38 -133.68
CA GLU A 6 -95.45 16.27 -134.94
C GLU A 6 -96.85 15.66 -134.72
N LYS A 7 -97.98 16.05 -135.34
CA LYS A 7 -98.47 17.11 -136.26
C LYS A 7 -99.96 16.75 -136.55
N GLN A 8 -100.73 17.67 -137.19
CA GLN A 8 -102.03 17.46 -137.89
C GLN A 8 -103.29 17.27 -137.00
N GLY A 9 -104.52 17.72 -137.33
CA GLY A 9 -105.08 18.42 -138.49
C GLY A 9 -106.61 18.14 -138.59
N PHE A 10 -107.41 19.20 -138.77
CA PHE A 10 -108.76 19.30 -139.40
C PHE A 10 -109.91 18.30 -139.08
N PHE A 11 -111.09 18.82 -138.66
CA PHE A 11 -112.37 18.66 -139.38
C PHE A 11 -113.44 19.69 -138.95
N GLN A 12 -114.12 20.26 -139.94
CA GLN A 12 -115.37 21.04 -139.85
C GLN A 12 -116.55 20.15 -139.43
N GLY A 13 -117.59 20.75 -138.82
CA GLY A 13 -118.91 20.13 -138.75
C GLY A 13 -119.78 20.72 -137.65
N GLY A 14 -120.70 21.61 -138.03
CA GLY A 14 -121.70 22.16 -137.11
C GLY A 14 -122.83 21.17 -136.79
N GLY A 15 -123.65 21.56 -135.82
CA GLY A 15 -125.05 21.16 -135.76
C GLY A 15 -125.40 20.04 -134.78
N MET A 16 -126.07 20.46 -133.69
CA MET A 16 -127.08 19.71 -132.91
C MET A 16 -126.62 18.53 -132.02
N GLY A 17 -126.89 18.66 -130.72
CA GLY A 17 -126.88 17.54 -129.77
C GLY A 17 -126.56 17.92 -128.32
N LYS A 18 -127.38 18.78 -127.71
CA LYS A 18 -127.31 19.10 -126.27
C LYS A 18 -127.63 17.84 -125.45
N SER A 19 -126.66 17.24 -124.75
CA SER A 19 -126.82 16.64 -123.39
C SER A 19 -125.67 15.75 -122.86
N ASN A 20 -124.70 15.29 -123.68
CA ASN A 20 -123.78 14.21 -123.24
C ASN A 20 -122.29 14.58 -123.07
N THR A 21 -121.84 15.74 -123.55
CA THR A 21 -120.45 16.23 -123.35
C THR A 21 -120.17 16.69 -121.92
N THR A 22 -121.21 17.13 -121.21
CA THR A 22 -121.12 17.53 -119.79
C THR A 22 -120.78 16.34 -118.90
N VAL A 23 -121.25 15.13 -119.25
CA VAL A 23 -121.04 13.91 -118.45
C VAL A 23 -119.59 13.42 -118.58
N ILE A 24 -119.01 13.41 -119.78
CA ILE A 24 -117.62 12.99 -120.00
C ILE A 24 -116.64 14.00 -119.37
N ALA A 25 -116.91 15.31 -119.49
CA ALA A 25 -116.13 16.34 -118.82
C ALA A 25 -116.18 16.20 -117.29
N LEU A 26 -117.34 15.85 -116.73
CA LEU A 26 -117.50 15.54 -115.31
C LEU A 26 -116.68 14.33 -114.89
N PHE A 27 -116.68 13.23 -115.65
CA PHE A 27 -115.88 12.04 -115.31
C PHE A 27 -114.36 12.28 -115.41
N VAL A 28 -113.90 13.08 -116.38
CA VAL A 28 -112.48 13.47 -116.47
C VAL A 28 -112.08 14.38 -115.31
N LEU A 29 -112.92 15.35 -114.95
CA LEU A 29 -112.71 16.18 -113.76
C LEU A 29 -112.70 15.35 -112.47
N LEU A 30 -113.56 14.33 -112.38
CA LEU A 30 -113.60 13.39 -111.25
C LEU A 30 -112.34 12.51 -111.20
N GLY A 31 -111.87 12.02 -112.34
CA GLY A 31 -110.61 11.26 -112.46
C GLY A 31 -109.39 12.09 -112.08
N ILE A 32 -109.29 13.32 -112.57
CA ILE A 32 -108.23 14.26 -112.19
C ILE A 32 -108.33 14.61 -110.70
N SER A 33 -109.54 14.83 -110.17
CA SER A 33 -109.77 15.06 -108.75
C SER A 33 -109.32 13.87 -107.91
N LEU A 34 -109.59 12.63 -108.33
CA LEU A 34 -109.17 11.41 -107.63
C LEU A 34 -107.64 11.24 -107.66
N ILE A 35 -106.98 11.58 -108.77
CA ILE A 35 -105.50 11.57 -108.87
C ILE A 35 -104.88 12.63 -107.95
N ILE A 36 -105.46 13.84 -107.88
CA ILE A 36 -105.02 14.90 -106.96
C ILE A 36 -105.22 14.45 -105.51
N ILE A 37 -106.37 13.86 -105.18
CA ILE A 37 -106.65 13.31 -103.85
C ILE A 37 -105.66 12.20 -103.50
N PHE A 38 -105.38 11.28 -104.43
CA PHE A 38 -104.43 10.19 -104.21
C PHE A 38 -102.99 10.69 -104.01
N THR A 39 -102.55 11.66 -104.81
CA THR A 39 -101.21 12.28 -104.64
C THR A 39 -101.10 13.04 -103.32
N LEU A 40 -102.16 13.74 -102.88
CA LEU A 40 -102.22 14.37 -101.56
C LEU A 40 -102.19 13.35 -100.41
N ILE A 41 -102.93 12.24 -100.53
CA ILE A 41 -102.93 11.17 -99.53
C ILE A 41 -101.56 10.50 -99.44
N ASN A 42 -100.94 10.19 -100.59
CA ASN A 42 -99.64 9.53 -100.62
C ASN A 42 -98.51 10.45 -100.11
N ASN A 43 -98.56 11.74 -100.44
CA ASN A 43 -97.65 12.75 -99.88
C ASN A 43 -97.86 12.93 -98.38
N LYS A 44 -99.10 12.95 -97.88
CA LYS A 44 -99.39 13.03 -96.45
C LYS A 44 -98.88 11.79 -95.70
N TYR A 45 -99.09 10.59 -96.27
CA TYR A 45 -98.57 9.35 -95.71
C TYR A 45 -97.03 9.32 -95.65
N SER A 46 -96.37 9.78 -96.71
CA SER A 46 -94.91 9.94 -96.75
C SER A 46 -94.41 10.95 -95.71
N LEU A 47 -95.11 12.08 -95.55
CA LEU A 47 -94.81 13.11 -94.57
C LEU A 47 -95.00 12.59 -93.13
N ASP A 48 -96.07 11.85 -92.86
CA ASP A 48 -96.33 11.24 -91.55
C ASP A 48 -95.26 10.20 -91.20
N LYS A 49 -94.85 9.37 -92.17
CA LYS A 49 -93.74 8.43 -91.99
C LYS A 49 -92.43 9.17 -91.68
N SER A 50 -92.10 10.23 -92.42
CA SER A 50 -90.92 11.06 -92.15
C SER A 50 -90.98 11.70 -90.76
N ASN A 51 -92.13 12.26 -90.37
CA ASN A 51 -92.34 12.86 -89.04
C ASN A 51 -92.19 11.84 -87.91
N THR A 52 -92.69 10.61 -88.08
CA THR A 52 -92.50 9.55 -87.07
C THR A 52 -91.03 9.15 -86.93
N VAL A 53 -90.29 9.03 -88.04
CA VAL A 53 -88.85 8.74 -88.01
C VAL A 53 -88.08 9.87 -87.32
N GLN A 54 -88.36 11.13 -87.67
CA GLN A 54 -87.73 12.29 -87.02
C GLN A 54 -88.06 12.35 -85.52
N LYS A 55 -89.30 12.09 -85.12
CA LYS A 55 -89.70 12.06 -83.71
C LYS A 55 -88.97 10.97 -82.92
N ASN A 56 -88.77 9.80 -83.52
CA ASN A 56 -88.00 8.72 -82.91
C ASN A 56 -86.52 9.09 -82.78
N GLN A 57 -85.92 9.73 -83.79
CA GLN A 57 -84.55 10.24 -83.73
C GLN A 57 -84.37 11.34 -82.69
N ILE A 58 -85.33 12.26 -82.57
CA ILE A 58 -85.31 13.30 -81.52
C ILE A 58 -85.38 12.66 -80.14
N SER A 59 -86.23 11.64 -79.96
CA SER A 59 -86.36 10.93 -78.69
C SER A 59 -85.08 10.15 -78.34
N SER A 60 -84.42 9.52 -79.32
CA SER A 60 -83.14 8.84 -79.08
C SER A 60 -82.02 9.82 -78.75
N LEU A 61 -81.91 10.94 -79.47
CA LEU A 61 -80.92 11.98 -79.20
C LEU A 61 -81.12 12.62 -77.82
N GLN A 62 -82.37 12.79 -77.37
CA GLN A 62 -82.67 13.26 -76.01
C GLN A 62 -82.20 12.26 -74.95
N ALA A 63 -82.41 10.96 -75.18
CA ALA A 63 -81.94 9.91 -74.29
C ALA A 63 -80.40 9.88 -74.23
N ASP A 64 -79.73 10.00 -75.38
CA ASP A 64 -78.26 10.05 -75.46
C ASP A 64 -77.70 11.29 -74.76
N SER A 65 -78.34 12.46 -74.94
CA SER A 65 -77.96 13.69 -74.24
C SER A 65 -78.09 13.57 -72.72
N LEU A 66 -79.16 12.92 -72.23
CA LEU A 66 -79.35 12.66 -70.80
C LEU A 66 -78.29 11.68 -70.27
N ASN A 67 -78.01 10.60 -71.01
CA ASN A 67 -76.97 9.63 -70.64
C ASN A 67 -75.58 10.26 -70.59
N LEU A 68 -75.21 11.07 -71.59
CA LEU A 68 -73.94 11.80 -71.61
C LEU A 68 -73.82 12.74 -70.41
N ARG A 69 -74.92 13.42 -70.04
CA ARG A 69 -74.94 14.29 -68.86
C ARG A 69 -74.70 13.50 -67.57
N ILE A 70 -75.35 12.35 -67.40
CA ILE A 70 -75.12 11.47 -66.24
C ILE A 70 -73.66 10.99 -66.19
N GLN A 71 -73.09 10.60 -67.34
CA GLN A 71 -71.68 10.20 -67.40
C GLN A 71 -70.73 11.35 -67.05
N LEU A 72 -71.02 12.56 -67.52
CA LEU A 72 -70.25 13.76 -67.20
C LEU A 72 -70.28 14.04 -65.69
N ASP A 73 -71.47 14.01 -65.07
CA ASP A 73 -71.64 14.23 -63.63
C ASP A 73 -70.89 13.14 -62.82
N SER A 74 -70.93 11.89 -63.27
CA SER A 74 -70.18 10.78 -62.68
C SER A 74 -68.66 11.01 -62.76
N LEU A 75 -68.15 11.42 -63.93
CA LEU A 75 -66.73 11.74 -64.13
C LEU A 75 -66.28 12.94 -63.29
N PHE A 76 -67.11 13.97 -63.16
CA PHE A 76 -66.84 15.10 -62.27
C PHE A 76 -66.72 14.65 -60.81
N ASN A 77 -67.65 13.80 -60.34
CA ASN A 77 -67.60 13.26 -58.99
C ASN A 77 -66.36 12.36 -58.77
N GLN A 78 -65.97 11.56 -59.76
CA GLN A 78 -64.73 10.76 -59.68
C GLN A 78 -63.49 11.65 -59.64
N LYS A 79 -63.45 12.71 -60.46
CA LYS A 79 -62.34 13.67 -60.47
C LYS A 79 -62.17 14.37 -59.12
N GLU A 80 -63.26 14.82 -58.49
CA GLU A 80 -63.19 15.46 -57.17
C GLU A 80 -62.72 14.46 -56.09
N LYS A 81 -63.22 13.21 -56.09
CA LYS A 81 -62.73 12.17 -55.18
C LYS A 81 -61.22 11.88 -55.34
N LEU A 82 -60.76 11.77 -56.58
CA LEU A 82 -59.33 11.55 -56.87
C LEU A 82 -58.47 12.73 -56.42
N LYS A 83 -59.00 13.95 -56.52
CA LYS A 83 -58.32 15.16 -56.04
C LYS A 83 -58.20 15.16 -54.51
N GLU A 84 -59.28 14.83 -53.80
CA GLU A 84 -59.26 14.69 -52.35
C GLU A 84 -58.29 13.60 -51.87
N GLU A 85 -58.25 12.46 -52.57
CA GLU A 85 -57.31 11.37 -52.30
C GLU A 85 -55.86 11.81 -52.55
N ALA A 86 -55.59 12.52 -53.65
CA ALA A 86 -54.27 13.06 -53.95
C ALA A 86 -53.80 14.07 -52.88
N ASP A 87 -54.68 14.97 -52.43
CA ASP A 87 -54.39 15.92 -51.36
C ASP A 87 -54.12 15.21 -50.03
N SER A 88 -54.86 14.13 -49.73
CA SER A 88 -54.64 13.29 -48.54
C SER A 88 -53.28 12.60 -48.59
N LEU A 89 -52.93 11.97 -49.72
CA LEU A 89 -51.65 11.32 -49.92
C LEU A 89 -50.47 12.29 -49.82
N LEU A 90 -50.64 13.53 -50.29
CA LEU A 90 -49.61 14.56 -50.19
C LEU A 90 -49.34 14.95 -48.72
N ARG A 91 -50.41 15.10 -47.91
CA ARG A 91 -50.27 15.34 -46.46
C ARG A 91 -49.62 14.17 -45.74
N GLU A 92 -49.97 12.94 -46.12
CA GLU A 92 -49.37 11.74 -45.53
C GLU A 92 -47.87 11.65 -45.87
N LYS A 93 -47.50 11.92 -47.12
CA LYS A 93 -46.10 12.01 -47.54
C LYS A 93 -45.32 13.03 -46.70
N ASP A 94 -45.86 14.22 -46.49
CA ASP A 94 -45.21 15.26 -45.68
C ASP A 94 -45.07 14.83 -44.22
N LYS A 95 -46.07 14.15 -43.66
CA LYS A 95 -46.02 13.58 -42.31
C LYS A 95 -44.91 12.52 -42.19
N ILE A 96 -44.83 11.61 -43.15
CA ILE A 96 -43.79 10.56 -43.20
C ILE A 96 -42.40 11.19 -43.33
N GLN A 97 -42.26 12.21 -44.19
CA GLN A 97 -40.99 12.92 -44.37
C GLN A 97 -40.54 13.59 -43.06
N ASN A 98 -41.44 14.27 -42.35
CA ASN A 98 -41.15 14.87 -41.04
C ASN A 98 -40.75 13.82 -39.99
N GLN A 99 -41.42 12.66 -39.98
CA GLN A 99 -41.06 11.55 -39.10
C GLN A 99 -39.67 11.00 -39.42
N LYS A 100 -39.35 10.81 -40.71
CA LYS A 100 -38.01 10.38 -41.16
C LYS A 100 -36.93 11.35 -40.71
N ASP A 101 -37.16 12.65 -40.82
CA ASP A 101 -36.18 13.67 -40.42
C ASP A 101 -36.02 13.73 -38.89
N SER A 102 -37.10 13.49 -38.13
CA SER A 102 -37.04 13.34 -36.67
C SER A 102 -36.22 12.11 -36.25
N VAL A 103 -36.49 10.95 -36.84
CA VAL A 103 -35.76 9.70 -36.57
C VAL A 103 -34.29 9.86 -36.94
N SER A 104 -33.98 10.53 -38.05
CA SER A 104 -32.60 10.79 -38.47
C SER A 104 -31.85 11.63 -37.44
N ARG A 105 -32.47 12.72 -36.94
CA ARG A 105 -31.91 13.54 -35.86
C ARG A 105 -31.66 12.75 -34.58
N LEU A 106 -32.62 11.91 -34.18
CA LEU A 106 -32.46 11.05 -33.01
C LEU A 106 -31.30 10.07 -33.19
N LEU A 107 -31.16 9.46 -34.37
CA LEU A 107 -30.05 8.56 -34.68
C LEU A 107 -28.69 9.27 -34.57
N TYR A 108 -28.58 10.50 -35.08
CA TYR A 108 -27.36 11.29 -34.94
C TYR A 108 -27.05 11.61 -33.47
N ALA A 109 -28.05 12.00 -32.69
CA ALA A 109 -27.87 12.28 -31.27
C ALA A 109 -27.42 11.04 -30.49
N VAL A 110 -28.06 9.88 -30.73
CA VAL A 110 -27.69 8.61 -30.10
C VAL A 110 -26.27 8.20 -30.48
N ARG A 111 -25.87 8.34 -31.75
CA ARG A 111 -24.49 8.07 -32.19
C ARG A 111 -23.48 9.01 -31.53
N GLY A 112 -23.81 10.29 -31.40
CA GLY A 112 -22.98 11.27 -30.69
C GLY A 112 -22.77 10.88 -29.23
N ASN A 113 -23.85 10.54 -28.52
CA ASN A 113 -23.81 10.10 -27.12
C ASN A 113 -23.04 8.79 -26.94
N ALA A 114 -23.20 7.83 -27.86
CA ALA A 114 -22.46 6.57 -27.84
C ALA A 114 -20.96 6.81 -28.01
N ASN A 115 -20.55 7.68 -28.94
CA ASN A 115 -19.15 8.05 -29.14
C ASN A 115 -18.57 8.78 -27.92
N ALA A 116 -19.32 9.70 -27.32
CA ALA A 116 -18.92 10.39 -26.09
C ALA A 116 -18.72 9.40 -24.93
N SER A 117 -19.67 8.48 -24.75
CA SER A 117 -19.59 7.42 -23.73
C SER A 117 -18.38 6.50 -23.97
N LYS A 118 -18.11 6.10 -25.22
CA LYS A 118 -16.92 5.34 -25.59
C LYS A 118 -15.63 6.10 -25.26
N GLY A 119 -15.61 7.41 -25.51
CA GLY A 119 -14.49 8.27 -25.12
C GLY A 119 -14.26 8.31 -23.61
N GLN A 120 -15.33 8.38 -22.81
CA GLN A 120 -15.25 8.31 -21.35
C GLN A 120 -14.75 6.95 -20.85
N ILE A 121 -15.26 5.85 -21.42
CA ILE A 121 -14.81 4.48 -21.10
C ILE A 121 -13.31 4.34 -21.34
N ASN A 122 -12.81 4.81 -22.49
CA ASN A 122 -11.38 4.75 -22.81
C ASN A 122 -10.53 5.57 -21.83
N LYS A 123 -11.02 6.73 -21.37
CA LYS A 123 -10.34 7.54 -20.35
C LYS A 123 -10.28 6.81 -19.01
N LEU A 124 -11.42 6.26 -18.56
CA LEU A 124 -11.50 5.50 -17.31
C LEU A 124 -10.62 4.25 -17.35
N GLN A 125 -10.56 3.54 -18.48
CA GLN A 125 -9.66 2.39 -18.65
C GLN A 125 -8.19 2.77 -18.52
N LYS A 126 -7.78 3.91 -19.12
CA LYS A 126 -6.41 4.41 -18.94
C LYS A 126 -6.12 4.77 -17.48
N GLN A 127 -7.03 5.49 -16.83
CA GLN A 127 -6.89 5.85 -15.42
C GLN A 127 -6.82 4.61 -14.51
N LEU A 128 -7.62 3.59 -14.79
CA LEU A 128 -7.59 2.33 -14.05
C LEU A 128 -6.26 1.61 -14.22
N LYS A 129 -5.72 1.56 -15.44
CA LYS A 129 -4.39 0.99 -15.70
C LYS A 129 -3.29 1.77 -14.97
N ASP A 130 -3.29 3.09 -15.05
CA ASP A 130 -2.31 3.93 -14.36
C ASP A 130 -2.37 3.73 -12.84
N LEU A 131 -3.57 3.49 -12.29
CA LEU A 131 -3.76 3.24 -10.86
C LEU A 131 -3.27 1.84 -10.46
N GLN A 132 -3.47 0.83 -11.31
CA GLN A 132 -2.92 -0.51 -11.13
C GLN A 132 -1.38 -0.48 -11.15
N ASP A 133 -0.78 0.20 -12.12
CA ASP A 133 0.68 0.32 -12.21
C ASP A 133 1.27 1.02 -10.96
N LYS A 134 0.57 2.04 -10.43
CA LYS A 134 0.94 2.70 -9.16
C LYS A 134 0.81 1.77 -7.96
N TYR A 135 -0.26 0.97 -7.91
CA TYR A 135 -0.47 0.00 -6.85
C TYR A 135 0.63 -1.06 -6.85
N ASP A 136 0.96 -1.62 -8.02
CA ASP A 136 2.02 -2.63 -8.15
C ASP A 136 3.39 -2.08 -7.74
N LYS A 137 3.67 -0.81 -8.07
CA LYS A 137 4.89 -0.14 -7.61
C LYS A 137 4.90 0.03 -6.10
N LEU A 138 3.80 0.52 -5.52
CA LEU A 138 3.70 0.71 -4.07
C LEU A 138 3.83 -0.63 -3.32
N GLN A 139 3.26 -1.71 -3.86
CA GLN A 139 3.40 -3.04 -3.29
C GLN A 139 4.86 -3.50 -3.28
N LYS A 140 5.60 -3.28 -4.38
CA LYS A 140 7.04 -3.59 -4.43
C LYS A 140 7.85 -2.78 -3.43
N ASP A 141 7.58 -1.47 -3.35
CA ASP A 141 8.25 -0.58 -2.40
C ASP A 141 7.97 -1.03 -0.94
N TYR A 142 6.75 -1.50 -0.66
CA TYR A 142 6.36 -2.06 0.63
C TYR A 142 7.11 -3.38 0.94
N ASP A 143 7.14 -4.31 0.00
CA ASP A 143 7.82 -5.60 0.18
C ASP A 143 9.34 -5.41 0.39
N GLU A 144 9.95 -4.46 -0.31
CA GLU A 144 11.35 -4.08 -0.14
C GLU A 144 11.60 -3.49 1.26
N LEU A 145 10.73 -2.57 1.71
CA LEU A 145 10.84 -1.98 3.05
C LEU A 145 10.73 -3.03 4.15
N VAL A 146 9.78 -3.98 4.04
CA VAL A 146 9.61 -5.07 5.00
C VAL A 146 10.85 -5.97 5.03
N SER A 147 11.41 -6.29 3.86
CA SER A 147 12.66 -7.06 3.75
C SER A 147 13.83 -6.33 4.45
N LEU A 148 13.99 -5.03 4.19
CA LEU A 148 15.03 -4.19 4.79
C LEU A 148 14.88 -4.06 6.31
N GLN A 149 13.65 -3.94 6.81
CA GLN A 149 13.38 -3.94 8.26
C GLN A 149 13.74 -5.28 8.88
N GLY A 150 13.46 -6.39 8.21
CA GLY A 150 13.84 -7.73 8.65
C GLY A 150 15.36 -7.87 8.78
N THR A 151 16.12 -7.44 7.77
CA THR A 151 17.58 -7.56 7.78
C THR A 151 18.23 -6.65 8.81
N THR A 152 17.80 -5.39 8.90
CA THR A 152 18.31 -4.42 9.89
C THR A 152 18.03 -4.85 11.33
N LEU A 153 16.86 -5.41 11.62
CA LEU A 153 16.53 -5.93 12.94
C LEU A 153 17.45 -7.10 13.34
N GLU A 154 17.69 -8.04 12.43
CA GLU A 154 18.59 -9.17 12.68
C GLU A 154 20.05 -8.72 12.85
N GLU A 155 20.48 -7.70 12.11
CA GLU A 155 21.81 -7.10 12.27
C GLU A 155 21.96 -6.40 13.62
N TYR A 156 20.96 -5.63 14.07
CA TYR A 156 20.97 -5.04 15.41
C TYR A 156 20.97 -6.10 16.52
N LYS A 157 20.21 -7.19 16.38
CA LYS A 157 20.26 -8.30 17.33
C LYS A 157 21.65 -8.92 17.45
N LYS A 158 22.36 -9.11 16.32
CA LYS A 158 23.74 -9.60 16.31
C LYS A 158 24.68 -8.63 17.01
N GLN A 159 24.61 -7.34 16.71
CA GLN A 159 25.44 -6.32 17.35
C GLN A 159 25.19 -6.26 18.87
N ILE A 160 23.94 -6.36 19.32
CA ILE A 160 23.60 -6.42 20.75
C ILE A 160 24.22 -7.66 21.40
N ALA A 161 24.11 -8.83 20.77
CA ALA A 161 24.70 -10.06 21.30
C ALA A 161 26.24 -10.00 21.39
N GLU A 162 26.90 -9.38 20.40
CA GLU A 162 28.34 -9.14 20.42
C GLU A 162 28.75 -8.18 21.55
N LEU A 163 28.02 -7.07 21.71
CA LEU A 163 28.25 -6.11 22.79
C LEU A 163 28.05 -6.74 24.17
N ASP A 164 27.01 -7.55 24.37
CA ASP A 164 26.79 -8.29 25.62
C ASP A 164 27.96 -9.25 25.92
N GLY A 165 28.49 -9.93 24.89
CA GLY A 165 29.68 -10.77 25.01
C GLY A 165 30.91 -9.98 25.45
N LEU A 166 31.15 -8.82 24.84
CA LEU A 166 32.25 -7.91 25.20
C LEU A 166 32.11 -7.39 26.63
N VAL A 167 30.90 -6.95 27.02
CA VAL A 167 30.62 -6.48 28.38
C VAL A 167 30.91 -7.57 29.40
N LYS A 168 30.51 -8.82 29.12
CA LYS A 168 30.79 -9.96 30.01
C LYS A 168 32.29 -10.23 30.12
N SER A 169 33.01 -10.25 28.99
CA SER A 169 34.46 -10.44 28.98
C SER A 169 35.21 -9.34 29.74
N LEU A 170 34.85 -8.07 29.52
CA LEU A 170 35.45 -6.94 30.23
C LEU A 170 35.13 -6.98 31.73
N LYS A 171 33.93 -7.43 32.10
CA LYS A 171 33.58 -7.61 33.52
C LYS A 171 34.45 -8.69 34.16
N ASP A 172 34.61 -9.83 33.50
CA ASP A 172 35.46 -10.93 33.99
C ASP A 172 36.93 -10.46 34.12
N GLU A 173 37.45 -9.76 33.11
CA GLU A 173 38.80 -9.18 33.15
C GLU A 173 38.97 -8.18 34.30
N ASN A 174 38.00 -7.29 34.51
CA ASN A 174 38.04 -6.31 35.59
C ASN A 174 38.00 -6.99 36.98
N THR A 175 37.21 -8.07 37.14
CA THR A 175 37.24 -8.86 38.40
C THR A 175 38.59 -9.51 38.64
N LYS A 176 39.24 -10.01 37.58
CA LYS A 176 40.59 -10.60 37.66
C LYS A 176 41.64 -9.54 38.03
N LEU A 177 41.62 -8.38 37.36
CA LEU A 177 42.53 -7.27 37.64
C LEU A 177 42.36 -6.74 39.07
N ARG A 178 41.11 -6.60 39.55
CA ARG A 178 40.84 -6.22 40.94
C ARG A 178 41.42 -7.23 41.94
N SER A 179 41.25 -8.52 41.66
CA SER A 179 41.82 -9.59 42.50
C SER A 179 43.35 -9.56 42.52
N GLN A 180 43.98 -9.32 41.36
CA GLN A 180 45.45 -9.19 41.26
C GLN A 180 45.94 -7.94 41.99
N SER A 181 45.26 -6.80 41.83
CA SER A 181 45.58 -5.57 42.53
C SER A 181 45.46 -5.72 44.05
N GLY A 182 44.44 -6.43 44.54
CA GLY A 182 44.30 -6.75 45.97
C GLY A 182 45.51 -7.54 46.51
N LYS A 183 45.90 -8.62 45.82
CA LYS A 183 47.08 -9.43 46.20
C LYS A 183 48.37 -8.63 46.19
N ALA A 184 48.60 -7.82 45.15
CA ALA A 184 49.79 -6.97 45.07
C ALA A 184 49.82 -5.92 46.20
N THR A 185 48.65 -5.43 46.62
CA THR A 185 48.54 -4.49 47.75
C THR A 185 48.87 -5.20 49.06
N GLU A 186 48.33 -6.39 49.30
CA GLU A 186 48.66 -7.22 50.48
C GLU A 186 50.16 -7.58 50.51
N GLU A 187 50.74 -7.99 49.39
CA GLU A 187 52.17 -8.28 49.27
C GLU A 187 53.03 -7.04 49.55
N ALA A 188 52.64 -5.88 49.02
CA ALA A 188 53.35 -4.62 49.26
C ALA A 188 53.23 -4.17 50.72
N GLU A 189 52.08 -4.36 51.37
CA GLU A 189 51.91 -4.08 52.80
C GLU A 189 52.77 -5.02 53.65
N ASN A 190 52.77 -6.32 53.35
CA ASN A 190 53.62 -7.31 54.03
C ASN A 190 55.12 -6.95 53.90
N MET A 191 55.57 -6.45 52.76
CA MET A 191 56.97 -5.99 52.58
C MET A 191 57.25 -4.64 53.27
N ARG A 192 56.25 -3.78 53.44
CA ARG A 192 56.41 -2.47 54.10
C ARG A 192 56.48 -2.62 55.62
N THR A 193 55.70 -3.53 56.21
CA THR A 193 55.69 -3.73 57.66
C THR A 193 56.97 -4.43 58.12
N LEU A 194 57.73 -3.78 59.01
CA LEU A 194 58.85 -4.43 59.69
C LEU A 194 58.27 -5.53 60.59
N SER A 195 58.79 -6.75 60.49
CA SER A 195 58.37 -7.91 61.30
C SER A 195 59.58 -8.83 61.52
N VAL A 196 59.48 -9.78 62.47
CA VAL A 196 60.54 -10.75 62.75
C VAL A 196 60.21 -12.08 62.07
N ILE A 197 60.96 -12.45 61.02
CA ILE A 197 60.78 -13.69 60.24
C ILE A 197 61.14 -14.92 61.07
N ASN A 198 62.26 -14.88 61.78
CA ASN A 198 62.74 -15.97 62.62
C ASN A 198 63.28 -15.40 63.94
N MET A 199 63.07 -16.10 65.04
CA MET A 199 63.54 -15.73 66.36
C MET A 199 63.85 -16.98 67.18
N VAL A 200 65.05 -17.02 67.75
CA VAL A 200 65.53 -18.08 68.63
C VAL A 200 66.09 -17.42 69.88
N VAL A 201 65.67 -17.90 71.05
CA VAL A 201 66.17 -17.45 72.35
C VAL A 201 66.83 -18.62 73.04
N SER A 202 68.12 -18.46 73.35
CA SER A 202 68.96 -19.48 73.98
C SER A 202 69.39 -18.96 75.35
N PRO A 203 68.93 -19.56 76.46
CA PRO A 203 69.40 -19.20 77.79
C PRO A 203 70.78 -19.83 78.08
N GLY A 204 71.62 -19.11 78.83
CA GLY A 204 72.95 -19.60 79.15
C GLY A 204 73.77 -18.70 80.06
N TYR A 205 75.07 -18.94 80.08
CA TYR A 205 76.06 -18.15 80.81
C TYR A 205 77.29 -17.88 79.93
N LEU A 206 78.10 -16.89 80.29
CA LEU A 206 79.36 -16.63 79.62
C LEU A 206 80.48 -17.31 80.40
N ASP A 207 81.29 -18.13 79.72
CA ASP A 207 82.47 -18.72 80.35
C ASP A 207 83.55 -17.65 80.62
N ARG A 208 84.63 -18.03 81.33
CA ARG A 208 85.75 -17.12 81.63
C ARG A 208 86.44 -16.54 80.38
N LYS A 209 86.20 -17.12 79.20
CA LYS A 209 86.71 -16.67 77.90
C LYS A 209 85.64 -15.88 77.12
N ASN A 210 84.56 -15.48 77.77
CA ASN A 210 83.43 -14.75 77.20
C ASN A 210 82.73 -15.51 76.07
N ARG A 211 82.72 -16.85 76.12
CA ARG A 211 81.99 -17.70 75.18
C ARG A 211 80.67 -18.13 75.80
N PHE A 212 79.59 -17.98 75.04
CA PHE A 212 78.25 -18.40 75.46
C PHE A 212 78.17 -19.93 75.61
N GLN A 213 77.59 -20.37 76.71
CA GLN A 213 77.32 -21.77 77.03
C GLN A 213 75.84 -21.93 77.36
N LEU A 214 75.17 -22.82 76.63
CA LEU A 214 73.74 -23.09 76.79
C LEU A 214 73.46 -23.68 78.18
N ASN A 215 72.49 -23.12 78.90
CA ASN A 215 72.07 -23.63 80.20
C ASN A 215 70.60 -23.28 80.45
N PHE A 216 69.80 -24.27 80.81
CA PHE A 216 68.36 -24.09 81.06
C PHE A 216 68.00 -24.06 82.55
N LYS A 217 68.98 -24.23 83.45
CA LYS A 217 68.75 -24.14 84.89
C LYS A 217 68.70 -22.67 85.29
N SER A 218 67.53 -22.19 85.69
CA SER A 218 67.24 -20.81 86.14
C SER A 218 68.37 -20.18 86.97
N LYS A 219 68.88 -20.89 87.97
CA LYS A 219 69.95 -20.42 88.88
C LYS A 219 71.31 -20.15 88.23
N ASN A 220 71.56 -20.70 87.05
CA ASN A 220 72.85 -20.65 86.35
C ASN A 220 72.78 -19.83 85.05
N ILE A 221 71.64 -19.18 84.79
CA ILE A 221 71.48 -18.33 83.62
C ILE A 221 71.93 -16.94 84.02
N GLU A 222 72.88 -16.42 83.24
CA GLU A 222 73.40 -15.07 83.40
C GLU A 222 72.98 -14.19 82.22
N VAL A 223 72.81 -14.80 81.05
CA VAL A 223 72.57 -14.11 79.77
C VAL A 223 71.61 -14.90 78.89
N LEU A 224 70.87 -14.19 78.04
CA LEU A 224 70.11 -14.77 76.95
C LEU A 224 70.78 -14.40 75.62
N GLU A 225 71.09 -15.39 74.79
CA GLU A 225 71.47 -15.17 73.39
C GLU A 225 70.19 -15.17 72.54
N ILE A 226 69.91 -14.06 71.87
CA ILE A 226 68.72 -13.87 71.05
C ILE A 226 69.16 -13.65 69.62
N LYS A 227 68.77 -14.59 68.75
CA LYS A 227 69.01 -14.55 67.31
C LYS A 227 67.71 -14.30 66.59
N TYR A 228 67.63 -13.23 65.81
CA TYR A 228 66.44 -12.96 65.02
C TYR A 228 66.76 -12.36 63.66
N THR A 229 65.83 -12.58 62.72
CA THR A 229 65.91 -12.07 61.36
C THR A 229 64.71 -11.18 61.11
N LEU A 230 64.96 -9.91 60.76
CA LEU A 230 63.91 -8.97 60.40
C LEU A 230 63.47 -9.18 58.94
N SER A 231 62.23 -8.79 58.61
CA SER A 231 61.71 -8.85 57.25
C SER A 231 62.44 -7.94 56.26
N ARG A 232 63.05 -6.88 56.78
CA ARG A 232 63.90 -5.92 56.06
C ARG A 232 64.78 -5.18 57.06
N ALA A 233 65.74 -4.40 56.55
CA ALA A 233 66.48 -3.46 57.39
C ALA A 233 65.52 -2.41 57.99
N PRO A 234 65.67 -2.06 59.30
CA PRO A 234 64.96 -0.94 59.89
C PRO A 234 65.25 0.37 59.13
N ARG A 235 64.22 1.18 58.90
CA ARG A 235 64.35 2.51 58.28
C ARG A 235 64.86 3.55 59.29
N SER A 236 65.27 4.72 58.79
CA SER A 236 65.56 5.87 59.64
C SER A 236 64.33 6.19 60.51
N GLY A 237 64.47 6.07 61.83
CA GLY A 237 63.39 6.24 62.80
C GLY A 237 62.79 4.95 63.35
N GLU A 238 63.01 3.79 62.71
CA GLU A 238 62.59 2.49 63.26
C GLU A 238 63.70 1.96 64.18
N THR A 239 63.49 2.09 65.49
CA THR A 239 64.43 1.54 66.48
C THR A 239 63.88 0.22 66.99
N ILE A 240 64.72 -0.82 67.02
CA ILE A 240 64.34 -2.13 67.52
C ILE A 240 64.90 -2.30 68.93
N GLU A 241 64.01 -2.61 69.85
CA GLU A 241 64.32 -2.88 71.25
C GLU A 241 63.87 -4.30 71.59
N GLU A 242 64.73 -5.01 72.30
CA GLU A 242 64.38 -6.27 72.91
C GLU A 242 63.88 -6.05 74.33
N ARG A 243 62.74 -6.64 74.68
CA ARG A 243 62.17 -6.61 76.02
C ARG A 243 62.08 -8.01 76.56
N LEU A 244 62.47 -8.18 77.82
CA LEU A 244 62.41 -9.44 78.53
C LEU A 244 61.30 -9.34 79.59
N TYR A 245 60.46 -10.37 79.69
CA TYR A 245 59.39 -10.46 80.67
C TYR A 245 59.57 -11.71 81.53
N GLY A 246 59.30 -11.56 82.83
CA GLY A 246 59.35 -12.65 83.79
C GLY A 246 58.12 -13.54 83.76
N PRO A 247 58.07 -14.58 84.63
CA PRO A 247 56.91 -15.48 84.76
C PRO A 247 55.64 -14.82 85.26
N ASP A 248 55.78 -13.68 85.93
CA ASP A 248 54.71 -12.79 86.37
C ASP A 248 54.21 -11.85 85.26
N GLY A 249 54.88 -11.83 84.10
CA GLY A 249 54.59 -10.93 82.99
C GLY A 249 55.17 -9.52 83.18
N GLU A 250 55.91 -9.27 84.26
CA GLU A 250 56.55 -7.97 84.47
C GLU A 250 57.81 -7.83 83.59
N GLN A 251 58.04 -6.62 83.07
CA GLN A 251 59.21 -6.34 82.25
C GLN A 251 60.47 -6.30 83.13
N ILE A 252 61.43 -7.14 82.79
CA ILE A 252 62.74 -7.22 83.44
C ILE A 252 63.65 -6.18 82.79
N ALA A 253 64.14 -5.24 83.59
CA ALA A 253 65.07 -4.22 83.13
C ALA A 253 66.38 -4.85 82.64
N LEU A 254 66.81 -4.47 81.43
CA LEU A 254 68.02 -4.98 80.80
C LEU A 254 69.20 -4.02 81.00
N THR A 255 70.40 -4.57 81.17
CA THR A 255 71.62 -3.76 81.28
C THR A 255 71.89 -3.04 79.96
N PRO A 256 72.12 -1.71 79.96
CA PRO A 256 72.36 -0.95 78.73
C PRO A 256 73.56 -1.50 77.96
N ARG A 257 73.41 -1.62 76.64
CA ARG A 257 74.47 -2.09 75.74
C ARG A 257 75.70 -1.18 75.85
N LYS A 258 76.90 -1.77 75.90
CA LYS A 258 78.15 -1.00 75.80
C LYS A 258 78.20 -0.31 74.43
N LYS A 259 78.36 1.01 74.43
CA LYS A 259 78.41 1.87 73.24
C LYS A 259 79.60 1.45 72.36
N GLY A 260 79.35 0.74 71.26
CA GLY A 260 80.40 0.28 70.33
C GLY A 260 80.18 -1.10 69.69
N GLU A 261 79.19 -1.87 70.13
CA GLU A 261 78.84 -3.14 69.49
C GLU A 261 78.02 -2.86 68.22
N VAL A 262 78.74 -2.72 67.10
CA VAL A 262 78.15 -2.48 65.78
C VAL A 262 77.56 -3.79 65.27
N ASP A 263 76.23 -3.85 65.17
CA ASP A 263 75.58 -4.95 64.45
C ASP A 263 76.06 -4.91 63.00
N LYS A 264 76.84 -5.91 62.57
CA LYS A 264 77.39 -5.97 61.21
C LYS A 264 76.33 -6.20 60.14
N ASP A 265 75.18 -6.76 60.54
CA ASP A 265 74.03 -7.00 59.68
C ASP A 265 72.79 -6.24 60.21
N PRO A 266 72.15 -5.39 59.39
CA PRO A 266 70.94 -4.69 59.80
C PRO A 266 69.70 -5.59 59.89
N ILE A 267 69.74 -6.77 59.29
CA ILE A 267 68.62 -7.71 59.15
C ILE A 267 68.76 -8.89 60.13
N VAL A 268 69.95 -9.49 60.21
CA VAL A 268 70.25 -10.59 61.14
C VAL A 268 70.87 -10.03 62.41
N LYS A 269 70.19 -10.22 63.53
CA LYS A 269 70.63 -9.76 64.84
C LYS A 269 70.98 -10.95 65.70
N ASP A 270 72.15 -10.90 66.29
CA ASP A 270 72.64 -11.84 67.28
C ASP A 270 73.06 -11.04 68.50
N LYS A 271 72.30 -11.14 69.58
CA LYS A 271 72.43 -10.26 70.74
C LYS A 271 72.44 -11.04 72.04
N PHE A 272 73.33 -10.63 72.92
CA PHE A 272 73.35 -11.07 74.31
C PHE A 272 72.59 -10.06 75.16
N ILE A 273 71.56 -10.53 75.85
CA ILE A 273 70.77 -9.72 76.77
C ILE A 273 71.04 -10.17 78.20
N ASN A 274 71.51 -9.21 78.99
CA ASN A 274 71.76 -9.39 80.41
C ASN A 274 70.69 -8.63 81.20
N PRO A 275 69.98 -9.27 82.13
CA PRO A 275 69.13 -8.55 83.05
C PRO A 275 69.99 -7.63 83.94
N THR A 276 69.35 -6.64 84.57
CA THR A 276 70.04 -5.67 85.44
C THR A 276 70.79 -6.39 86.57
N ALA A 277 71.96 -5.87 86.94
CA ALA A 277 72.82 -6.48 87.96
C ALA A 277 72.03 -6.85 89.23
N GLY A 278 72.13 -8.12 89.63
CA GLY A 278 71.43 -8.67 90.79
C GLY A 278 70.12 -9.42 90.47
N TYR A 279 69.60 -9.30 89.25
CA TYR A 279 68.46 -10.12 88.82
C TYR A 279 68.86 -11.60 88.69
N LYS A 280 68.05 -12.50 89.24
CA LYS A 280 68.18 -13.95 89.09
C LYS A 280 66.97 -14.49 88.37
N PHE A 281 67.20 -15.21 87.27
CA PHE A 281 66.14 -15.90 86.57
C PHE A 281 65.43 -16.87 87.51
N GLN A 282 64.11 -16.83 87.48
CA GLN A 282 63.27 -17.73 88.26
C GLN A 282 62.94 -18.97 87.43
N LYS A 283 62.39 -19.99 88.08
CA LYS A 283 61.80 -21.12 87.35
C LYS A 283 60.48 -20.66 86.73
N GLY A 284 60.20 -21.08 85.50
CA GLY A 284 58.93 -20.82 84.84
C GLY A 284 59.06 -20.22 83.44
N ARG A 285 57.91 -19.82 82.88
CA ARG A 285 57.81 -19.25 81.53
C ARG A 285 58.36 -17.84 81.52
N HIS A 286 59.27 -17.56 80.61
CA HIS A 286 59.78 -16.22 80.35
C HIS A 286 59.48 -15.88 78.89
N GLU A 287 59.43 -14.59 78.60
CA GLU A 287 59.09 -14.11 77.26
C GLU A 287 60.09 -13.07 76.81
N VAL A 288 60.56 -13.17 75.57
CA VAL A 288 61.30 -12.10 74.91
C VAL A 288 60.41 -11.54 73.81
N ALA A 289 60.18 -10.23 73.85
CA ALA A 289 59.52 -9.51 72.76
C ALA A 289 60.54 -8.65 72.02
N ILE A 290 60.46 -8.66 70.69
CA ILE A 290 61.11 -7.68 69.83
C ILE A 290 60.09 -6.59 69.54
N VAL A 291 60.39 -5.36 69.91
CA VAL A 291 59.47 -4.22 69.82
C VAL A 291 60.10 -3.14 68.97
N GLU A 292 59.29 -2.52 68.11
CA GLU A 292 59.64 -1.30 67.40
C GLU A 292 59.37 -0.10 68.33
N THR A 293 60.43 0.49 68.88
CA THR A 293 60.33 1.54 69.92
C THR A 293 59.60 2.79 69.43
N SER A 294 59.73 3.13 68.15
CA SER A 294 59.11 4.34 67.57
C SER A 294 57.59 4.27 67.52
N THR A 295 57.03 3.07 67.32
CA THR A 295 55.58 2.84 67.26
C THR A 295 55.04 2.15 68.50
N GLY A 296 55.91 1.62 69.36
CA GLY A 296 55.55 0.74 70.47
C GLY A 296 55.02 -0.63 70.01
N ARG A 297 55.09 -0.94 68.71
CA ARG A 297 54.51 -2.14 68.12
C ARG A 297 55.39 -3.35 68.42
N GLU A 298 54.79 -4.37 69.00
CA GLU A 298 55.43 -5.67 69.15
C GLU A 298 55.56 -6.35 67.77
N LEU A 299 56.79 -6.65 67.37
CA LEU A 299 57.08 -7.28 66.09
C LEU A 299 56.96 -8.80 66.19
N ARG A 300 57.37 -9.37 67.32
CA ARG A 300 57.23 -10.80 67.66
C ARG A 300 57.55 -11.03 69.13
N ARG A 301 56.93 -12.05 69.71
CA ARG A 301 57.22 -12.55 71.06
C ARG A 301 57.55 -14.03 71.01
N PHE A 302 58.53 -14.41 71.81
CA PHE A 302 59.01 -15.77 71.93
C PHE A 302 58.99 -16.19 73.39
N ASN A 303 58.33 -17.31 73.65
CA ASN A 303 58.17 -17.85 74.99
C ASN A 303 59.15 -19.00 75.18
N PHE A 304 59.86 -18.99 76.30
CA PHE A 304 60.79 -20.05 76.67
C PHE A 304 60.60 -20.41 78.14
N GLU A 305 60.93 -21.65 78.50
CA GLU A 305 60.71 -22.15 79.86
C GLU A 305 62.05 -22.50 80.51
N LEU A 306 62.23 -22.04 81.75
CA LEU A 306 63.42 -22.28 82.55
C LEU A 306 63.12 -23.26 83.68
N ASN A 307 64.06 -24.19 83.90
CA ASN A 307 63.96 -25.27 84.89
C ASN A 307 64.55 -24.90 86.26
#